data_AF-A0A348TY33-F1
#
_entry.id   AF-A0A348TY33-F1
#
_cell.length_a   1.000
_cell.length_b   1.000
_cell.length_c   1.000
_cell.angle_alpha   90.00
_cell.angle_beta   90.00
_cell.angle_gamma   90.00
#
_symmetry.space_group_name_H-M   'P 1'
#
loop_
_entity.id
_entity.type
_entity.pdbx_description
1 polymer ?
#
loop_
_entity_poly.entity_id
_entity_poly.type
_entity_poly.pdbx_seq_one_letter_code
_entity_poly.pdbx_strand_id
1 'polypeptide(L)'
;YYGYDYLGNQLTTRPSLNDFYGTDAQGNSKRLIGAFEPIYMAGYIQDQFTFEDLFFNIGVRVDRFDANQSVLADPFVLYPAYTVGDLASTSLSGAQVPQGMSDDAVVYVDDLENPSAIVGYRDGFTWYTANGDIEANPKNIADASGGIKPFLKQPGVEEQKLSVTADESFKDYTPEVTVSPRVSFQFPISDEAEFFAHYDILVSRPDPSLNRFNPITYLQMENGDNGDLLANPDLRPQRTTDYEIGFRQVLNENSALKLSAFYKEQRDMMQTVSLTEAYPITYIAYGNLDFATSKGYTVAYELRRTGNVRMNANYTLQFADGTGSGANSGANIARSGQPNLRYILPLTFDSRHQVVMNMDYRYGDGPAYNGPVFFGKRILENAGINVVLNANSGTPYTRRGLAFGLTDAATPITGNINGSRLPWSFRIDATANKMWNFKRDATFSNFEVYVQILNALNTQNILGVYSFTGSPADDGYLSSPQGQNAVQFQTSAQSFADMYNISLANPGLYSLPRRIRLGVRLGL
;
A
#
# COMPACT_ATOMS: atom_id res chain seq x y z
N TYR A 1 2.56 26.75 1.26
CA TYR A 1 1.29 27.36 1.68
C TYR A 1 0.27 26.99 0.62
N TYR A 2 -0.85 26.35 0.97
CA TYR A 2 -1.92 25.98 0.03
C TYR A 2 -3.20 26.62 0.53
N GLY A 3 -3.84 27.45 -0.29
CA GLY A 3 -4.99 28.26 0.14
C GLY A 3 -4.61 29.48 0.99
N TYR A 4 -3.32 29.82 1.05
CA TYR A 4 -2.80 31.02 1.71
C TYR A 4 -1.85 31.75 0.76
N ASP A 5 -1.63 33.04 0.96
CA ASP A 5 -0.57 33.79 0.30
C ASP A 5 0.80 33.56 1.00
N TYR A 6 1.86 34.19 0.46
CA TYR A 6 3.21 34.10 1.01
C TYR A 6 3.37 34.77 2.40
N LEU A 7 2.40 35.58 2.82
CA LEU A 7 2.36 36.22 4.14
C LEU A 7 1.55 35.38 5.15
N GLY A 8 0.90 34.31 4.70
CA GLY A 8 0.06 33.44 5.52
C GLY A 8 -1.40 33.92 5.65
N ASN A 9 -1.85 34.88 4.83
CA ASN A 9 -3.26 35.25 4.78
C ASN A 9 -4.04 34.22 3.95
N GLN A 10 -5.24 33.87 4.39
CA GLN A 10 -6.11 32.94 3.66
C GLN A 10 -6.57 33.56 2.34
N LEU A 11 -6.53 32.77 1.26
CA LEU A 11 -7.06 33.18 -0.03
C LEU A 11 -8.59 33.10 -0.02
N THR A 12 -9.25 34.12 -0.57
CA THR A 12 -10.71 34.20 -0.66
C THR A 12 -11.27 33.72 -2.00
N THR A 13 -10.40 33.46 -2.98
CA THR A 13 -10.73 32.98 -4.32
C THR A 13 -9.81 31.83 -4.70
N ARG A 14 -10.25 30.98 -5.63
CA ARG A 14 -9.43 29.90 -6.19
C ARG A 14 -8.47 30.48 -7.24
N PRO A 15 -7.14 30.45 -7.01
CA PRO A 15 -6.17 30.90 -8.01
C PRO A 15 -6.21 29.99 -9.25
N SER A 16 -6.07 30.60 -10.41
CA SER A 16 -5.81 29.93 -11.68
C SER A 16 -4.32 29.54 -11.80
N LEU A 17 -3.97 28.73 -12.80
CA LEU A 17 -2.58 28.45 -13.11
C LEU A 17 -1.82 29.71 -13.54
N ASN A 18 -2.49 30.63 -14.24
CA ASN A 18 -1.93 31.92 -14.64
C ASN A 18 -1.61 32.82 -13.43
N ASP A 19 -2.34 32.71 -12.31
CA ASP A 19 -2.01 33.42 -11.07
C ASP A 19 -0.69 32.92 -10.43
N PHE A 20 -0.24 31.72 -10.80
CA PHE A 20 1.02 31.13 -10.35
C PHE A 20 2.16 31.30 -11.37
N TYR A 21 1.95 30.95 -12.64
CA TYR A 21 2.99 30.97 -13.66
C TYR A 21 3.13 32.34 -14.33
N GLY A 22 2.05 33.11 -14.43
CA GLY A 22 2.07 34.45 -15.01
C GLY A 22 2.93 35.43 -14.22
N THR A 23 3.43 36.45 -14.91
CA THR A 23 4.21 37.54 -14.32
C THR A 23 3.59 38.89 -14.66
N ASP A 24 3.77 39.88 -13.79
CA ASP A 24 3.41 41.26 -14.08
C ASP A 24 4.40 41.93 -15.05
N ALA A 25 4.15 43.19 -15.41
CA ALA A 25 5.01 43.95 -16.31
C ALA A 25 6.45 44.16 -15.78
N GLN A 26 6.69 43.86 -14.50
CA GLN A 26 8.00 43.91 -13.85
C GLN A 26 8.62 42.52 -13.66
N GLY A 27 7.97 41.46 -14.15
CA GLY A 27 8.44 40.07 -14.07
C GLY A 27 8.13 39.37 -12.74
N ASN A 28 7.32 39.96 -11.86
CA ASN A 28 7.01 39.35 -10.57
C ASN A 28 5.77 38.45 -10.65
N SER A 29 5.80 37.34 -9.93
CA SER A 29 4.64 36.47 -9.72
C SER A 29 4.30 36.41 -8.23
N LYS A 30 3.00 36.47 -7.91
CA LYS A 30 2.49 36.29 -6.54
C LYS A 30 2.58 34.84 -6.07
N ARG A 31 2.84 33.89 -6.98
CA ARG A 31 2.98 32.45 -6.72
C ARG A 31 1.80 31.90 -5.90
N LEU A 32 0.57 32.32 -6.24
CA LEU A 32 -0.62 31.91 -5.52
C LEU A 32 -0.91 30.43 -5.78
N ILE A 33 -1.12 29.66 -4.71
CA ILE A 33 -1.45 28.22 -4.80
C ILE A 33 -2.79 28.00 -4.09
N GLY A 34 -3.76 27.44 -4.82
CA GLY A 34 -5.07 27.13 -4.28
C GLY A 34 -5.05 26.10 -3.14
N ALA A 35 -6.13 26.07 -2.36
CA ALA A 35 -6.38 24.98 -1.42
C ALA A 35 -6.70 23.68 -2.17
N PHE A 36 -6.49 22.53 -1.53
CA PHE A 36 -6.93 21.25 -2.08
C PHE A 36 -8.39 21.00 -1.67
N GLU A 37 -9.29 21.01 -2.66
CA GLU A 37 -10.75 21.03 -2.44
C GLU A 37 -11.45 19.89 -3.21
N PRO A 38 -11.16 18.61 -2.92
CA PRO A 38 -11.75 17.48 -3.63
C PRO A 38 -13.26 17.37 -3.37
N ILE A 39 -14.01 17.02 -4.41
CA ILE A 39 -15.46 16.81 -4.35
C ILE A 39 -15.73 15.32 -4.30
N TYR A 40 -16.50 14.90 -3.30
CA TYR A 40 -16.88 13.52 -3.12
C TYR A 40 -18.38 13.39 -2.86
N MET A 41 -19.02 12.48 -3.59
CA MET A 41 -20.43 12.15 -3.42
C MET A 41 -20.57 10.64 -3.41
N ALA A 42 -21.43 10.12 -2.52
CA ALA A 42 -21.78 8.71 -2.56
C ALA A 42 -23.25 8.50 -2.20
N GLY A 43 -23.85 7.53 -2.87
CA GLY A 43 -25.19 7.03 -2.57
C GLY A 43 -25.13 5.51 -2.45
N TYR A 44 -25.95 4.94 -1.57
CA TYR A 44 -26.11 3.50 -1.48
C TYR A 44 -27.57 3.14 -1.31
N ILE A 45 -27.96 2.01 -1.88
CA ILE A 45 -29.23 1.34 -1.61
C ILE A 45 -28.92 -0.11 -1.29
N GLN A 46 -29.61 -0.66 -0.30
CA GLN A 46 -29.41 -2.04 0.13
C GLN A 46 -30.76 -2.58 0.63
N ASP A 47 -31.06 -3.82 0.27
CA ASP A 47 -32.23 -4.55 0.73
C ASP A 47 -31.83 -5.92 1.27
N GLN A 48 -32.52 -6.34 2.33
CA GLN A 48 -32.36 -7.65 2.94
C GLN A 48 -33.70 -8.36 2.94
N PHE A 49 -33.75 -9.51 2.26
CA PHE A 49 -34.98 -10.28 2.11
C PHE A 49 -34.70 -11.78 2.15
N THR A 50 -35.75 -12.55 2.41
CA THR A 50 -35.72 -14.02 2.40
C THR A 50 -36.58 -14.52 1.25
N PHE A 51 -36.06 -15.47 0.47
CA PHE A 51 -36.79 -16.12 -0.63
C PHE A 51 -36.48 -17.62 -0.62
N GLU A 52 -37.52 -18.46 -0.49
CA GLU A 52 -37.38 -19.93 -0.46
C GLU A 52 -36.27 -20.42 0.52
N ASP A 53 -36.29 -19.90 1.75
CA ASP A 53 -35.31 -20.15 2.82
C ASP A 53 -33.87 -19.63 2.58
N LEU A 54 -33.61 -18.96 1.44
CA LEU A 54 -32.36 -18.23 1.21
C LEU A 54 -32.47 -16.82 1.76
N PHE A 55 -31.52 -16.40 2.58
CA PHE A 55 -31.35 -15.02 3.00
C PHE A 55 -30.45 -14.30 2.01
N PHE A 56 -30.96 -13.23 1.42
CA PHE A 56 -30.20 -12.35 0.55
C PHE A 56 -30.00 -11.01 1.21
N ASN A 57 -28.83 -10.44 0.98
CA ASN A 57 -28.56 -9.04 1.27
C ASN A 57 -27.84 -8.47 0.05
N ILE A 58 -28.56 -7.61 -0.68
CA ILE A 58 -28.14 -7.08 -1.97
C ILE A 58 -28.14 -5.57 -1.85
N GLY A 59 -26.99 -4.96 -2.13
CA GLY A 59 -26.84 -3.53 -2.20
C GLY A 59 -25.98 -3.10 -3.36
N VAL A 60 -26.14 -1.84 -3.74
CA VAL A 60 -25.25 -1.17 -4.67
C VAL A 60 -24.93 0.21 -4.10
N ARG A 61 -23.65 0.53 -4.12
CA ARG A 61 -23.14 1.85 -3.78
C ARG A 61 -22.54 2.49 -5.03
N VAL A 62 -22.80 3.77 -5.24
CA VAL A 62 -22.17 4.56 -6.29
C VAL A 62 -21.36 5.65 -5.63
N ASP A 63 -20.07 5.71 -5.94
CA ASP A 63 -19.14 6.73 -5.47
C ASP A 63 -18.70 7.59 -6.66
N ARG A 64 -18.80 8.93 -6.53
CA ARG A 64 -18.18 9.90 -7.44
C ARG A 64 -17.04 10.59 -6.69
N PHE A 65 -15.83 10.45 -7.19
CA PHE A 65 -14.65 11.14 -6.69
C PHE A 65 -14.09 12.08 -7.75
N ASP A 66 -13.88 13.32 -7.37
CA ASP A 66 -13.35 14.37 -8.23
C ASP A 66 -12.30 15.11 -7.43
N ALA A 67 -11.03 15.01 -7.84
CA ALA A 67 -9.94 15.68 -7.15
C ALA A 67 -10.01 17.21 -7.28
N ASN A 68 -10.81 17.73 -8.23
CA ASN A 68 -11.09 19.15 -8.45
C ASN A 68 -9.81 20.00 -8.50
N GLN A 69 -8.86 19.54 -9.32
CA GLN A 69 -7.53 20.13 -9.47
C GLN A 69 -7.01 19.92 -10.90
N SER A 70 -6.05 20.73 -11.29
CA SER A 70 -5.34 20.57 -12.56
C SER A 70 -4.46 19.31 -12.57
N VAL A 71 -4.47 18.60 -13.68
CA VAL A 71 -3.59 17.47 -13.99
C VAL A 71 -2.87 17.73 -15.30
N LEU A 72 -1.67 17.16 -15.50
CA LEU A 72 -1.02 17.26 -16.81
C LEU A 72 -1.94 16.64 -17.88
N ALA A 73 -2.08 17.34 -19.01
CA ALA A 73 -2.84 16.82 -20.14
C ALA A 73 -2.25 15.49 -20.62
N ASP A 74 -0.91 15.43 -20.65
CA ASP A 74 -0.09 14.29 -21.00
C ASP A 74 1.07 14.14 -20.01
N PRO A 75 1.22 12.98 -19.33
CA PRO A 75 2.28 12.79 -18.35
C PRO A 75 3.69 12.68 -18.97
N PHE A 76 3.86 12.57 -20.29
CA PHE A 76 5.19 12.56 -20.91
C PHE A 76 5.62 13.90 -21.50
N VAL A 77 4.70 14.87 -21.67
CA VAL A 77 5.01 16.14 -22.30
C VAL A 77 4.41 17.28 -21.49
N LEU A 78 5.29 18.12 -20.92
CA LEU A 78 4.88 19.27 -20.11
C LEU A 78 4.15 20.34 -20.92
N TYR A 79 4.41 20.44 -22.21
CA TYR A 79 3.90 21.47 -23.12
C TYR A 79 2.91 20.90 -24.15
N PRO A 80 2.05 21.73 -24.75
CA PRO A 80 1.10 21.28 -25.77
C PRO A 80 1.84 20.73 -27.00
N ALA A 81 1.55 19.48 -27.35
CA ALA A 81 2.10 18.81 -28.52
C ALA A 81 0.99 18.45 -29.52
N TYR A 82 1.37 18.32 -30.79
CA TYR A 82 0.52 17.81 -31.84
C TYR A 82 0.40 16.29 -31.75
N THR A 83 -0.81 15.80 -31.99
CA THR A 83 -1.07 14.37 -32.19
C THR A 83 -1.11 14.02 -33.68
N VAL A 84 -1.24 12.74 -33.99
CA VAL A 84 -1.44 12.24 -35.35
C VAL A 84 -2.63 12.91 -36.03
N GLY A 85 -3.74 13.09 -35.31
CA GLY A 85 -4.95 13.74 -35.84
C GLY A 85 -4.74 15.21 -36.24
N ASP A 86 -3.76 15.88 -35.63
CA ASP A 86 -3.48 17.29 -35.91
C ASP A 86 -2.57 17.49 -37.14
N LEU A 87 -1.88 16.45 -37.62
CA LEU A 87 -0.79 16.56 -38.60
C LEU A 87 -1.16 17.30 -39.89
N ALA A 88 -2.41 17.17 -40.35
CA ALA A 88 -2.91 17.85 -41.55
C ALA A 88 -2.82 19.38 -41.46
N SER A 89 -2.76 19.94 -40.25
CA SER A 89 -2.66 21.38 -39.99
C SER A 89 -1.23 21.88 -39.70
N THR A 90 -0.24 21.00 -39.83
CA THR A 90 1.16 21.27 -39.43
C THR A 90 2.10 21.38 -40.62
N SER A 91 3.38 21.71 -40.37
CA SER A 91 4.45 21.68 -41.39
C SER A 91 4.69 20.29 -41.97
N LEU A 92 4.24 19.22 -41.29
CA LEU A 92 4.33 17.84 -41.74
C LEU A 92 3.05 17.35 -42.42
N SER A 93 2.21 18.25 -42.93
CA SER A 93 1.03 17.88 -43.72
C SER A 93 1.43 16.98 -44.90
N GLY A 94 0.90 15.75 -44.94
CA GLY A 94 1.23 14.75 -45.97
C GLY A 94 2.31 13.73 -45.57
N ALA A 95 2.87 13.82 -44.36
CA ALA A 95 3.70 12.76 -43.80
C ALA A 95 2.95 11.42 -43.81
N GLN A 96 3.67 10.33 -44.11
CA GLN A 96 3.09 8.99 -44.13
C GLN A 96 2.98 8.47 -42.70
N VAL A 97 1.75 8.38 -42.19
CA VAL A 97 1.46 7.81 -40.87
C VAL A 97 1.21 6.30 -41.01
N PRO A 98 1.81 5.45 -40.16
CA PRO A 98 1.55 4.00 -40.17
C PRO A 98 0.07 3.67 -40.00
N GLN A 99 -0.39 2.64 -40.72
CA GLN A 99 -1.79 2.21 -40.66
C GLN A 99 -2.15 1.69 -39.25
N GLY A 100 -3.25 2.19 -38.69
CA GLY A 100 -3.74 1.77 -37.37
C GLY A 100 -3.13 2.55 -36.19
N MET A 101 -2.31 3.57 -36.46
CA MET A 101 -1.89 4.52 -35.42
C MET A 101 -3.10 5.29 -34.89
N SER A 102 -3.15 5.50 -33.57
CA SER A 102 -4.21 6.29 -32.93
C SER A 102 -4.10 7.77 -33.32
N ASP A 103 -5.24 8.42 -33.60
CA ASP A 103 -5.29 9.87 -33.86
C ASP A 103 -4.83 10.69 -32.63
N ASP A 104 -4.92 10.10 -31.43
CA ASP A 104 -4.48 10.71 -30.17
C ASP A 104 -2.98 10.48 -29.88
N ALA A 105 -2.27 9.70 -30.71
CA ALA A 105 -0.85 9.43 -30.48
C ALA A 105 -0.02 10.71 -30.66
N VAL A 106 0.84 11.01 -29.69
CA VAL A 106 1.76 12.16 -29.73
C VAL A 106 2.88 11.89 -30.71
N VAL A 107 3.18 12.87 -31.55
CA VAL A 107 4.18 12.78 -32.61
C VAL A 107 5.54 13.27 -32.10
N TYR A 108 6.61 12.55 -32.42
CA TYR A 108 7.99 12.94 -32.12
C TYR A 108 8.78 13.17 -33.41
N VAL A 109 9.58 14.22 -33.44
CA VAL A 109 10.17 14.79 -34.66
C VAL A 109 11.69 14.90 -34.58
N ASP A 110 12.33 15.09 -35.73
CA ASP A 110 13.78 15.25 -35.85
C ASP A 110 14.28 16.59 -35.28
N ASP A 111 13.47 17.65 -35.35
CA ASP A 111 13.79 18.99 -34.83
C ASP A 111 12.57 19.64 -34.17
N LEU A 112 12.78 20.36 -33.06
CA LEU A 112 11.69 20.99 -32.31
C LEU A 112 11.12 22.21 -33.02
N GLU A 113 11.99 23.06 -33.58
CA GLU A 113 11.58 24.34 -34.17
C GLU A 113 11.20 24.18 -35.64
N ASN A 114 11.94 23.37 -36.39
CA ASN A 114 11.79 23.18 -37.83
C ASN A 114 11.72 21.69 -38.21
N PRO A 115 10.67 20.97 -37.78
CA PRO A 115 10.56 19.55 -38.03
C PRO A 115 10.45 19.23 -39.52
N SER A 116 11.21 18.24 -39.96
CA SER A 116 11.24 17.76 -41.35
C SER A 116 10.85 16.28 -41.49
N ALA A 117 10.95 15.51 -40.40
CA ALA A 117 10.64 14.10 -40.36
C ALA A 117 10.05 13.67 -39.01
N ILE A 118 9.19 12.65 -39.04
CA ILE A 118 8.70 11.97 -37.84
C ILE A 118 9.68 10.85 -37.48
N VAL A 119 10.15 10.83 -36.23
CA VAL A 119 11.08 9.81 -35.71
C VAL A 119 10.37 8.75 -34.86
N GLY A 120 9.16 9.04 -34.38
CA GLY A 120 8.35 8.08 -33.63
C GLY A 120 7.01 8.64 -33.16
N TYR A 121 6.25 7.79 -32.48
CA TYR A 121 4.94 8.11 -31.91
C TYR A 121 4.81 7.54 -30.50
N ARG A 122 3.88 8.07 -29.71
CA ARG A 122 3.50 7.47 -28.43
C ARG A 122 1.99 7.55 -28.19
N ASP A 123 1.42 6.44 -27.76
CA ASP A 123 0.05 6.36 -27.25
C ASP A 123 0.06 5.87 -25.79
N GLY A 124 -0.30 6.75 -24.86
CA GLY A 124 -0.19 6.51 -23.43
C GLY A 124 1.24 6.18 -23.00
N PHE A 125 1.48 4.92 -22.61
CA PHE A 125 2.80 4.39 -22.23
C PHE A 125 3.47 3.55 -23.33
N THR A 126 2.82 3.37 -24.48
CA THR A 126 3.33 2.57 -25.60
C THR A 126 4.01 3.48 -26.61
N TRP A 127 5.28 3.19 -26.90
CA TRP A 127 6.06 3.92 -27.88
C TRP A 127 6.11 3.14 -29.20
N TYR A 128 6.21 3.87 -30.30
CA TYR A 128 6.26 3.32 -31.65
C TYR A 128 7.37 3.98 -32.45
N THR A 129 8.06 3.20 -33.27
CA THR A 129 9.01 3.72 -34.25
C THR A 129 8.28 4.54 -35.33
N ALA A 130 9.02 5.28 -36.17
CA ALA A 130 8.45 5.97 -37.33
C ALA A 130 7.67 5.05 -38.28
N ASN A 131 7.97 3.75 -38.30
CA ASN A 131 7.27 2.74 -39.11
C ASN A 131 6.01 2.17 -38.43
N GLY A 132 5.76 2.50 -37.16
CA GLY A 132 4.60 2.01 -36.39
C GLY A 132 4.85 0.71 -35.62
N ASP A 133 6.09 0.22 -35.58
CA ASP A 133 6.46 -0.94 -34.75
C ASP A 133 6.55 -0.53 -33.28
N ILE A 134 6.09 -1.39 -32.36
CA ILE A 134 6.21 -1.14 -30.92
C ILE A 134 7.69 -1.05 -30.53
N GLU A 135 8.05 0.05 -29.90
CA GLU A 135 9.38 0.33 -29.36
C GLU A 135 9.34 0.17 -27.84
N ALA A 136 10.14 -0.77 -27.31
CA ALA A 136 10.21 -1.01 -25.87
C ALA A 136 11.13 -0.03 -25.15
N ASN A 137 12.11 0.54 -25.87
CA ASN A 137 13.07 1.49 -25.33
C ASN A 137 12.91 2.86 -26.02
N PRO A 138 12.21 3.83 -25.39
CA PRO A 138 11.97 5.13 -25.99
C PRO A 138 13.26 5.92 -26.28
N LYS A 139 14.37 5.55 -25.64
CA LYS A 139 15.70 6.10 -25.94
C LYS A 139 16.09 5.92 -27.41
N ASN A 140 15.63 4.87 -28.09
CA ASN A 140 15.93 4.69 -29.52
C ASN A 140 15.30 5.81 -30.38
N ILE A 141 14.11 6.29 -30.00
CA ILE A 141 13.43 7.42 -30.65
C ILE A 141 14.16 8.73 -30.33
N ALA A 142 14.55 8.93 -29.07
CA ALA A 142 15.33 10.08 -28.66
C ALA A 142 16.69 10.15 -29.38
N ASP A 143 17.42 9.04 -29.45
CA ASP A 143 18.74 8.96 -30.08
C ASP A 143 18.68 9.23 -31.60
N ALA A 144 17.55 8.91 -32.26
CA ALA A 144 17.33 9.21 -33.67
C ALA A 144 17.28 10.72 -33.99
N SER A 145 17.00 11.56 -32.99
CA SER A 145 16.89 13.03 -33.14
C SER A 145 17.84 13.81 -32.23
N GLY A 146 18.70 13.15 -31.46
CA GLY A 146 19.65 13.78 -30.53
C GLY A 146 19.04 14.23 -29.20
N GLY A 147 17.93 13.60 -28.79
CA GLY A 147 17.15 13.90 -27.58
C GLY A 147 15.67 13.69 -27.86
N ILE A 148 14.84 13.51 -26.84
CA ILE A 148 13.40 13.37 -27.09
C ILE A 148 12.78 14.71 -27.51
N LYS A 149 12.11 14.73 -28.67
CA LYS A 149 11.53 15.95 -29.26
C LYS A 149 10.07 15.73 -29.63
N PRO A 150 9.11 15.97 -28.71
CA PRO A 150 7.69 15.99 -29.07
C PRO A 150 7.42 17.13 -30.05
N PHE A 151 6.49 16.94 -30.98
CA PHE A 151 6.12 17.98 -31.94
C PHE A 151 5.28 19.06 -31.24
N LEU A 152 5.93 20.05 -30.64
CA LEU A 152 5.28 21.09 -29.86
C LEU A 152 4.48 22.07 -30.73
N LYS A 153 3.33 22.53 -30.23
CA LYS A 153 2.53 23.58 -30.89
C LYS A 153 3.24 24.94 -30.86
N GLN A 154 4.04 25.16 -29.82
CA GLN A 154 4.80 26.38 -29.57
C GLN A 154 6.24 26.01 -29.17
N PRO A 155 7.13 25.75 -30.14
CA PRO A 155 8.47 25.23 -29.86
C PRO A 155 9.52 26.29 -29.54
N GLY A 156 9.25 27.57 -29.77
CA GLY A 156 10.23 28.63 -29.52
C GLY A 156 10.48 28.83 -28.03
N VAL A 157 11.73 29.15 -27.67
CA VAL A 157 12.20 29.20 -26.27
C VAL A 157 11.40 30.16 -25.39
N GLU A 158 10.86 31.25 -25.97
CA GLU A 158 10.05 32.21 -25.23
C GLU A 158 8.58 31.80 -25.12
N GLU A 159 8.06 31.02 -26.07
CA GLU A 159 6.72 30.47 -26.02
C GLU A 159 6.62 29.17 -25.20
N GLN A 160 7.72 28.41 -25.11
CA GLN A 160 7.81 27.14 -24.39
C GLN A 160 7.98 27.34 -22.87
N LYS A 161 7.05 28.08 -22.27
CA LYS A 161 6.99 28.36 -20.83
C LYS A 161 5.58 28.14 -20.31
N LEU A 162 5.44 27.61 -19.11
CA LEU A 162 4.17 27.43 -18.42
C LEU A 162 3.46 28.76 -18.16
N SER A 163 4.18 29.88 -18.16
CA SER A 163 3.56 31.22 -18.15
C SER A 163 2.74 31.53 -19.41
N VAL A 164 2.94 30.78 -20.49
CA VAL A 164 2.25 30.88 -21.78
C VAL A 164 1.32 29.69 -21.98
N THR A 165 1.79 28.47 -21.66
CA THR A 165 1.10 27.23 -22.07
C THR A 165 0.25 26.59 -20.98
N ALA A 166 0.24 27.08 -19.74
CA ALA A 166 -0.39 26.37 -18.61
C ALA A 166 -1.85 25.95 -18.87
N ASP A 167 -2.65 26.80 -19.53
CA ASP A 167 -4.06 26.49 -19.81
C ASP A 167 -4.25 25.33 -20.81
N GLU A 168 -3.23 25.02 -21.64
CA GLU A 168 -3.24 23.89 -22.57
C GLU A 168 -2.41 22.69 -22.06
N SER A 169 -1.34 22.95 -21.29
CA SER A 169 -0.48 21.94 -20.67
C SER A 169 -1.21 21.12 -19.59
N PHE A 170 -2.22 21.71 -18.97
CA PHE A 170 -2.99 21.08 -17.91
C PHE A 170 -4.47 21.01 -18.29
N LYS A 171 -5.13 19.96 -17.84
CA LYS A 171 -6.58 19.78 -17.91
C LYS A 171 -7.16 19.62 -16.51
N ASP A 172 -8.48 19.75 -16.38
CA ASP A 172 -9.14 19.45 -15.12
C ASP A 172 -9.16 17.92 -14.89
N TYR A 173 -9.10 17.50 -13.62
CA TYR A 173 -9.18 16.10 -13.25
C TYR A 173 -10.51 15.49 -13.77
N THR A 174 -10.46 14.34 -14.43
CA THR A 174 -11.67 13.65 -14.89
C THR A 174 -12.36 12.95 -13.71
N PRO A 175 -13.60 13.31 -13.33
CA PRO A 175 -14.28 12.69 -12.20
C PRO A 175 -14.44 11.17 -12.37
N GLU A 176 -14.07 10.42 -11.35
CA GLU A 176 -14.15 8.96 -11.30
C GLU A 176 -15.46 8.53 -10.68
N VAL A 177 -16.28 7.79 -11.43
CA VAL A 177 -17.52 7.19 -10.95
C VAL A 177 -17.32 5.69 -10.82
N THR A 178 -17.51 5.15 -9.62
CA THR A 178 -17.40 3.72 -9.35
C THR A 178 -18.71 3.15 -8.82
N VAL A 179 -19.16 2.06 -9.44
CA VAL A 179 -20.31 1.27 -8.97
C VAL A 179 -19.77 0.06 -8.20
N SER A 180 -20.22 -0.04 -6.96
CA SER A 180 -19.72 -0.95 -5.94
C SER A 180 -20.87 -1.85 -5.45
N PRO A 181 -21.19 -2.95 -6.17
CA PRO A 181 -22.16 -3.93 -5.71
C PRO A 181 -21.68 -4.62 -4.43
N ARG A 182 -22.65 -5.03 -3.61
CA ARG A 182 -22.47 -5.81 -2.39
C ARG A 182 -23.56 -6.85 -2.35
N VAL A 183 -23.17 -8.10 -2.59
CA VAL A 183 -24.10 -9.20 -2.67
C VAL A 183 -23.63 -10.25 -1.68
N SER A 184 -24.49 -10.59 -0.73
CA SER A 184 -24.27 -11.74 0.14
C SER A 184 -25.51 -12.59 0.17
N PHE A 185 -25.33 -13.91 0.23
CA PHE A 185 -26.43 -14.82 0.47
C PHE A 185 -26.03 -15.86 1.51
N GLN A 186 -27.04 -16.33 2.24
CA GLN A 186 -26.90 -17.38 3.23
C GLN A 186 -28.01 -18.39 2.98
N PHE A 187 -27.64 -19.66 2.89
CA PHE A 187 -28.54 -20.78 2.67
C PHE A 187 -28.41 -21.73 3.85
N PRO A 188 -29.36 -21.72 4.80
CA PRO A 188 -29.48 -22.74 5.83
C PRO A 188 -29.77 -24.09 5.16
N ILE A 189 -28.86 -25.04 5.31
CA ILE A 189 -29.01 -26.42 4.83
C ILE A 189 -29.81 -27.24 5.85
N SER A 190 -29.63 -26.94 7.15
CA SER A 190 -30.40 -27.46 8.27
C SER A 190 -30.40 -26.46 9.43
N ASP A 191 -30.98 -26.83 10.58
CA ASP A 191 -30.91 -26.03 11.81
C ASP A 191 -29.47 -25.90 12.36
N GLU A 192 -28.56 -26.78 11.92
CA GLU A 192 -27.17 -26.88 12.37
C GLU A 192 -26.15 -26.51 11.30
N ALA A 193 -26.57 -26.32 10.05
CA ALA A 193 -25.67 -26.18 8.92
C ALA A 193 -26.10 -25.03 8.02
N GLU A 194 -25.20 -24.10 7.71
CA GLU A 194 -25.45 -23.02 6.77
C GLU A 194 -24.29 -22.85 5.78
N PHE A 195 -24.64 -22.59 4.53
CA PHE A 195 -23.73 -22.08 3.53
C PHE A 195 -23.85 -20.56 3.47
N PHE A 196 -22.74 -19.85 3.25
CA PHE A 196 -22.76 -18.43 2.99
C PHE A 196 -21.75 -18.07 1.89
N ALA A 197 -22.05 -17.02 1.15
CA ALA A 197 -21.07 -16.39 0.28
C ALA A 197 -21.31 -14.88 0.21
N HIS A 198 -20.26 -14.13 -0.09
CA HIS A 198 -20.38 -12.73 -0.44
C HIS A 198 -19.44 -12.33 -1.58
N TYR A 199 -19.84 -11.24 -2.24
CA TYR A 199 -19.12 -10.55 -3.29
C TYR A 199 -19.27 -9.05 -3.06
N ASP A 200 -18.15 -8.36 -2.90
CA ASP A 200 -18.13 -6.91 -2.69
C ASP A 200 -17.09 -6.24 -3.58
N ILE A 201 -17.44 -5.08 -4.13
CA ILE A 201 -16.46 -4.11 -4.63
C ILE A 201 -16.36 -2.98 -3.62
N LEU A 202 -15.13 -2.65 -3.24
CA LEU A 202 -14.77 -1.57 -2.33
C LEU A 202 -13.81 -0.61 -3.03
N VAL A 203 -13.90 0.67 -2.68
CA VAL A 203 -13.06 1.72 -3.28
C VAL A 203 -12.41 2.52 -2.17
N SER A 204 -11.13 2.85 -2.35
CA SER A 204 -10.41 3.80 -1.49
C SER A 204 -9.86 4.93 -2.34
N ARG A 205 -10.04 6.15 -1.85
CA ARG A 205 -9.51 7.37 -2.49
C ARG A 205 -7.98 7.40 -2.40
N PRO A 206 -7.32 8.12 -3.33
CA PRO A 206 -5.89 8.37 -3.25
C PRO A 206 -5.50 9.09 -1.95
N ASP A 207 -4.27 8.88 -1.50
CA ASP A 207 -3.69 9.64 -0.39
C ASP A 207 -3.45 11.10 -0.85
N PRO A 208 -3.99 12.11 -0.14
CA PRO A 208 -3.79 13.52 -0.50
C PRO A 208 -2.32 13.96 -0.57
N SER A 209 -1.41 13.28 0.14
CA SER A 209 0.03 13.57 0.06
C SER A 209 0.66 13.14 -1.27
N LEU A 210 0.05 12.17 -1.96
CA LEU A 210 0.54 11.61 -3.22
C LEU A 210 -0.25 12.13 -4.43
N ASN A 211 -1.45 12.65 -4.21
CA ASN A 211 -2.36 13.12 -5.26
C ASN A 211 -2.54 14.64 -5.31
N ARG A 212 -1.99 15.46 -4.41
CA ARG A 212 -2.22 16.91 -4.50
C ARG A 212 -1.36 17.57 -5.58
N PHE A 213 -1.99 18.33 -6.48
CA PHE A 213 -1.32 19.17 -7.47
C PHE A 213 -0.37 20.18 -6.79
N ASN A 214 0.82 20.36 -7.37
CA ASN A 214 1.79 21.35 -6.90
C ASN A 214 2.42 22.09 -8.09
N PRO A 215 2.05 23.35 -8.36
CA PRO A 215 2.59 24.08 -9.50
C PRO A 215 4.08 24.41 -9.36
N ILE A 216 4.63 24.41 -8.13
CA ILE A 216 6.08 24.55 -7.91
C ILE A 216 6.84 23.38 -8.56
N THR A 217 6.31 22.16 -8.44
CA THR A 217 6.94 20.96 -8.99
C THR A 217 7.07 21.05 -10.51
N TYR A 218 6.03 21.49 -11.20
CA TYR A 218 6.06 21.63 -12.65
C TYR A 218 6.90 22.83 -13.12
N LEU A 219 6.94 23.91 -12.34
CA LEU A 219 7.90 25.01 -12.57
C LEU A 219 9.35 24.53 -12.44
N GLN A 220 9.65 23.66 -11.46
CA GLN A 220 10.97 23.05 -11.33
C GLN A 220 11.30 22.16 -12.54
N MET A 221 10.34 21.36 -13.01
CA MET A 221 10.51 20.54 -14.20
C MET A 221 10.81 21.37 -15.45
N GLU A 222 10.11 22.50 -15.65
CA GLU A 222 10.43 23.47 -16.72
C GLU A 222 11.89 23.96 -16.62
N ASN A 223 12.38 24.20 -15.41
CA ASN A 223 13.76 24.63 -15.15
C ASN A 223 14.78 23.47 -15.10
N GLY A 224 14.40 22.26 -15.53
CA GLY A 224 15.29 21.10 -15.59
C GLY A 224 15.55 20.39 -14.26
N ASP A 225 14.71 20.62 -13.25
CA ASP A 225 14.74 19.92 -11.96
C ASP A 225 13.56 18.94 -11.88
N ASN A 226 13.86 17.63 -11.89
CA ASN A 226 12.87 16.56 -11.90
C ASN A 226 12.44 16.10 -10.50
N GLY A 227 13.06 16.60 -9.42
CA GLY A 227 12.85 16.11 -8.06
C GLY A 227 13.14 14.61 -7.89
N ASP A 228 13.07 14.12 -6.65
CA ASP A 228 13.32 12.68 -6.38
C ASP A 228 12.11 11.79 -6.70
N LEU A 229 10.90 12.22 -6.31
CA LEU A 229 9.64 11.49 -6.51
C LEU A 229 8.46 12.46 -6.45
N LEU A 230 7.71 12.53 -7.54
CA LEU A 230 6.64 13.52 -7.72
C LEU A 230 5.26 12.94 -7.36
N ALA A 231 4.44 13.76 -6.71
CA ALA A 231 3.00 13.51 -6.57
C ALA A 231 2.34 13.49 -7.95
N ASN A 232 1.27 12.71 -8.11
CA ASN A 232 0.50 12.67 -9.34
C ASN A 232 -0.96 13.11 -9.08
N PRO A 233 -1.36 14.29 -9.59
CA PRO A 233 -2.71 14.80 -9.39
C PRO A 233 -3.81 14.00 -10.09
N ASP A 234 -3.43 13.13 -11.03
CA ASP A 234 -4.32 12.25 -11.81
C ASP A 234 -4.49 10.85 -11.18
N LEU A 235 -4.04 10.63 -9.92
CA LEU A 235 -4.28 9.33 -9.26
C LEU A 235 -5.78 9.05 -9.12
N ARG A 236 -6.16 7.86 -9.56
CA ARG A 236 -7.52 7.32 -9.45
C ARG A 236 -7.71 6.55 -8.14
N PRO A 237 -8.96 6.41 -7.65
CA PRO A 237 -9.25 5.55 -6.51
C PRO A 237 -8.85 4.08 -6.77
N GLN A 238 -8.24 3.45 -5.76
CA GLN A 238 -7.94 2.02 -5.80
C GLN A 238 -9.20 1.20 -5.56
N ARG A 239 -9.32 0.06 -6.26
CA ARG A 239 -10.47 -0.84 -6.16
C ARG A 239 -10.07 -2.15 -5.49
N THR A 240 -10.97 -2.70 -4.69
CA THR A 240 -10.80 -3.99 -4.02
C THR A 240 -12.02 -4.83 -4.30
N THR A 241 -11.84 -5.94 -4.99
CA THR A 241 -12.87 -6.94 -5.26
C THR A 241 -12.67 -8.09 -4.28
N ASP A 242 -13.70 -8.39 -3.49
CA ASP A 242 -13.65 -9.40 -2.42
C ASP A 242 -14.69 -10.48 -2.67
N TYR A 243 -14.29 -11.73 -2.51
CA TYR A 243 -15.13 -12.91 -2.60
C TYR A 243 -14.85 -13.81 -1.41
N GLU A 244 -15.88 -14.22 -0.67
CA GLU A 244 -15.77 -15.31 0.30
C GLU A 244 -16.91 -16.31 0.06
N ILE A 245 -16.57 -17.58 0.21
CA ILE A 245 -17.50 -18.69 0.22
C ILE A 245 -17.20 -19.53 1.44
N GLY A 246 -18.23 -19.99 2.15
CA GLY A 246 -17.99 -20.82 3.31
C GLY A 246 -19.21 -21.54 3.82
N PHE A 247 -18.94 -22.30 4.86
CA PHE A 247 -19.85 -23.24 5.47
C PHE A 247 -19.69 -23.16 6.98
N ARG A 248 -20.80 -23.12 7.71
CA ARG A 248 -20.83 -23.21 9.17
C ARG A 248 -21.60 -24.42 9.60
N GLN A 249 -21.06 -25.16 10.57
CA GLN A 249 -21.66 -26.35 11.13
C GLN A 249 -21.62 -26.26 12.66
N VAL A 250 -22.78 -26.39 13.30
CA VAL A 250 -22.88 -26.71 14.72
C VAL A 250 -22.46 -28.16 14.91
N LEU A 251 -21.45 -28.39 15.74
CA LEU A 251 -20.93 -29.73 16.03
C LEU A 251 -21.65 -30.38 17.23
N ASN A 252 -22.07 -29.55 18.18
CA ASN A 252 -22.92 -29.89 19.32
C ASN A 252 -23.49 -28.60 19.94
N GLU A 253 -24.28 -28.71 21.00
CA GLU A 253 -24.93 -27.56 21.68
C GLU A 253 -23.98 -26.41 22.06
N ASN A 254 -22.68 -26.70 22.22
CA ASN A 254 -21.69 -25.74 22.70
C ASN A 254 -20.57 -25.43 21.71
N SER A 255 -20.53 -26.03 20.52
CA SER A 255 -19.43 -25.78 19.59
C SER A 255 -19.85 -25.73 18.13
N ALA A 256 -19.13 -24.91 17.37
CA ALA A 256 -19.35 -24.70 15.95
C ALA A 256 -18.02 -24.60 15.19
N LEU A 257 -18.05 -25.00 13.93
CA LEU A 257 -16.95 -24.92 12.98
C LEU A 257 -17.39 -24.06 11.79
N LYS A 258 -16.60 -23.05 11.43
CA LYS A 258 -16.72 -22.29 10.18
C LYS A 258 -15.50 -22.62 9.31
N LEU A 259 -15.77 -23.02 8.08
CA LEU A 259 -14.77 -23.18 7.03
C LEU A 259 -15.06 -22.15 5.93
N SER A 260 -14.04 -21.45 5.44
CA SER A 260 -14.23 -20.57 4.29
C SER A 260 -13.02 -20.52 3.37
N ALA A 261 -13.27 -20.19 2.12
CA ALA A 261 -12.27 -19.82 1.14
C ALA A 261 -12.53 -18.37 0.73
N PHE A 262 -11.46 -17.59 0.58
CA PHE A 262 -11.55 -16.20 0.19
C PHE A 262 -10.60 -15.89 -0.97
N TYR A 263 -11.00 -14.91 -1.78
CA TYR A 263 -10.18 -14.30 -2.82
C TYR A 263 -10.42 -12.80 -2.81
N LYS A 264 -9.35 -12.04 -2.60
CA LYS A 264 -9.35 -10.59 -2.61
C LYS A 264 -8.38 -10.10 -3.68
N GLU A 265 -8.84 -9.27 -4.59
CA GLU A 265 -8.03 -8.60 -5.59
C GLU A 265 -8.06 -7.10 -5.36
N GLN A 266 -6.89 -6.47 -5.35
CA GLN A 266 -6.72 -5.02 -5.30
C GLN A 266 -6.15 -4.58 -6.64
N ARG A 267 -6.83 -3.65 -7.30
CA ARG A 267 -6.43 -3.07 -8.59
C ARG A 267 -6.31 -1.56 -8.48
N ASP A 268 -5.65 -0.97 -9.48
CA ASP A 268 -5.37 0.47 -9.53
C ASP A 268 -4.62 0.93 -8.28
N MET A 269 -3.75 0.08 -7.73
CA MET A 269 -2.93 0.44 -6.58
C MET A 269 -1.87 1.47 -7.00
N MET A 270 -1.64 2.43 -6.12
CA MET A 270 -0.62 3.46 -6.32
C MET A 270 0.78 2.83 -6.30
N GLN A 271 1.62 3.16 -7.27
CA GLN A 271 3.03 2.76 -7.35
C GLN A 271 3.85 3.87 -8.01
N THR A 272 5.16 3.92 -7.74
CA THR A 272 6.10 4.75 -8.50
C THR A 272 6.27 4.25 -9.94
N VAL A 273 6.28 5.19 -10.87
CA VAL A 273 6.35 4.99 -12.32
C VAL A 273 7.43 5.90 -12.88
N SER A 274 8.28 5.38 -13.78
CA SER A 274 9.24 6.19 -14.52
C SER A 274 8.61 6.71 -15.79
N LEU A 275 8.72 8.01 -15.99
CA LEU A 275 8.31 8.72 -17.20
C LEU A 275 9.60 8.98 -17.99
N THR A 276 10.18 7.88 -18.49
CA THR A 276 11.45 7.87 -19.24
C THR A 276 11.27 8.55 -20.60
N GLU A 277 12.21 9.39 -20.99
CA GLU A 277 12.10 10.26 -22.18
C GLU A 277 10.85 11.16 -22.12
N ALA A 278 10.43 11.58 -20.92
CA ALA A 278 9.52 12.70 -20.79
C ALA A 278 10.23 14.02 -21.12
N TYR A 279 9.46 14.96 -21.65
CA TYR A 279 9.94 16.28 -22.05
C TYR A 279 9.38 17.36 -21.12
N PRO A 280 10.21 18.28 -20.59
CA PRO A 280 11.61 18.54 -20.95
C PRO A 280 12.64 17.65 -20.24
N ILE A 281 12.24 16.93 -19.19
CA ILE A 281 13.12 16.09 -18.39
C ILE A 281 12.44 14.80 -17.96
N THR A 282 13.19 13.69 -17.94
CA THR A 282 12.74 12.41 -17.38
C THR A 282 12.52 12.54 -15.88
N TYR A 283 11.41 12.00 -15.37
CA TYR A 283 11.07 12.07 -13.95
C TYR A 283 10.37 10.80 -13.46
N ILE A 284 10.19 10.70 -12.14
CA ILE A 284 9.47 9.61 -11.48
C ILE A 284 8.30 10.20 -10.72
N ALA A 285 7.11 9.63 -10.91
CA ALA A 285 5.90 10.03 -10.21
C ALA A 285 5.08 8.83 -9.74
N TYR A 286 4.07 9.05 -8.92
CA TYR A 286 3.09 8.01 -8.59
C TYR A 286 2.12 7.75 -9.76
N GLY A 287 1.59 6.53 -9.87
CA GLY A 287 0.55 6.16 -10.84
C GLY A 287 -0.22 4.92 -10.40
N ASN A 288 -1.38 4.67 -11.01
CA ASN A 288 -2.22 3.49 -10.71
C ASN A 288 -1.85 2.32 -11.63
N LEU A 289 -0.79 1.58 -11.31
CA LEU A 289 -0.30 0.48 -12.15
C LEU A 289 -0.10 -0.84 -11.40
N ASP A 290 -0.18 -0.82 -10.08
CA ASP A 290 0.05 -1.98 -9.22
C ASP A 290 -1.25 -2.75 -8.96
N PHE A 291 -1.10 -4.03 -8.66
CA PHE A 291 -2.17 -4.91 -8.23
C PHE A 291 -1.65 -5.91 -7.22
N ALA A 292 -2.56 -6.36 -6.36
CA ALA A 292 -2.30 -7.38 -5.36
C ALA A 292 -3.46 -8.38 -5.31
N THR A 293 -3.14 -9.62 -5.00
CA THR A 293 -4.12 -10.68 -4.75
C THR A 293 -3.82 -11.31 -3.41
N SER A 294 -4.86 -11.62 -2.64
CA SER A 294 -4.77 -12.39 -1.41
C SER A 294 -5.83 -13.47 -1.46
N LYS A 295 -5.42 -14.73 -1.43
CA LYS A 295 -6.31 -15.88 -1.50
C LYS A 295 -5.98 -16.87 -0.41
N GLY A 296 -6.98 -17.58 0.08
CA GLY A 296 -6.73 -18.47 1.19
C GLY A 296 -7.93 -19.22 1.70
N TYR A 297 -7.69 -19.94 2.78
CA TYR A 297 -8.69 -20.72 3.51
C TYR A 297 -8.66 -20.31 4.97
N THR A 298 -9.84 -20.25 5.59
CA THR A 298 -9.97 -20.04 7.03
C THR A 298 -10.69 -21.22 7.67
N VAL A 299 -10.22 -21.57 8.87
CA VAL A 299 -10.86 -22.53 9.76
C VAL A 299 -11.06 -21.82 11.09
N ALA A 300 -12.31 -21.63 11.48
CA ALA A 300 -12.68 -21.02 12.74
C ALA A 300 -13.47 -22.01 13.59
N TYR A 301 -13.03 -22.23 14.81
CA TYR A 301 -13.67 -23.08 15.79
C TYR A 301 -14.08 -22.24 17.00
N GLU A 302 -15.34 -22.38 17.40
CA GLU A 302 -15.90 -21.75 18.58
C GLU A 302 -16.38 -22.83 19.56
N LEU A 303 -15.96 -22.70 20.81
CA LEU A 303 -16.46 -23.45 21.95
C LEU A 303 -17.02 -22.45 22.97
N ARG A 304 -18.34 -22.44 23.09
CA ARG A 304 -19.05 -21.81 24.20
C ARG A 304 -18.61 -22.46 25.51
N ARG A 305 -18.86 -21.78 26.63
CA ARG A 305 -18.42 -22.26 27.94
C ARG A 305 -18.96 -23.69 28.19
N THR A 306 -18.07 -24.68 28.16
CA THR A 306 -18.39 -26.07 28.49
C THR A 306 -17.55 -26.48 29.69
N GLY A 307 -18.22 -26.73 30.82
CA GLY A 307 -17.55 -26.77 32.11
C GLY A 307 -16.83 -25.44 32.36
N ASN A 308 -15.52 -25.49 32.54
CA ASN A 308 -14.71 -24.31 32.85
C ASN A 308 -14.08 -23.65 31.62
N VAL A 309 -14.16 -24.27 30.45
CA VAL A 309 -13.40 -23.86 29.25
C VAL A 309 -14.30 -23.13 28.27
N ARG A 310 -13.81 -22.01 27.75
CA ARG A 310 -14.30 -21.34 26.53
C ARG A 310 -13.12 -21.18 25.58
N MET A 311 -13.32 -21.39 24.28
CA MET A 311 -12.25 -21.26 23.30
C MET A 311 -12.75 -20.70 21.97
N ASN A 312 -11.99 -19.78 21.39
CA ASN A 312 -12.11 -19.38 19.99
C ASN A 312 -10.75 -19.62 19.33
N ALA A 313 -10.71 -20.39 18.25
CA ALA A 313 -9.48 -20.66 17.51
C ALA A 313 -9.70 -20.37 16.02
N ASN A 314 -8.80 -19.61 15.43
CA ASN A 314 -8.81 -19.27 14.01
C ASN A 314 -7.48 -19.65 13.39
N TYR A 315 -7.54 -20.33 12.26
CA TYR A 315 -6.40 -20.64 11.42
C TYR A 315 -6.67 -20.11 10.02
N THR A 316 -5.70 -19.38 9.47
CA THR A 316 -5.73 -18.89 8.10
C THR A 316 -4.52 -19.43 7.35
N LEU A 317 -4.78 -20.07 6.21
CA LEU A 317 -3.78 -20.30 5.16
C LEU A 317 -3.95 -19.22 4.10
N GLN A 318 -2.96 -18.35 3.91
CA GLN A 318 -3.01 -17.24 2.95
C GLN A 318 -1.85 -17.30 1.95
N PHE A 319 -2.12 -16.83 0.73
CA PHE A 319 -1.12 -16.50 -0.27
C PHE A 319 -1.39 -15.08 -0.75
N ALA A 320 -0.46 -14.16 -0.49
CA ALA A 320 -0.53 -12.78 -0.92
C ALA A 320 0.59 -12.44 -1.91
N ASP A 321 0.22 -12.17 -3.15
CA ASP A 321 1.11 -11.91 -4.27
C ASP A 321 0.69 -10.64 -5.02
N GLY A 322 1.63 -9.86 -5.54
CA GLY A 322 1.34 -8.64 -6.30
C GLY A 322 2.56 -8.08 -7.03
N THR A 323 2.43 -6.93 -7.68
CA THR A 323 3.55 -6.28 -8.39
C THR A 323 4.36 -5.32 -7.49
N GLY A 324 3.84 -4.97 -6.33
CA GLY A 324 4.49 -4.15 -5.32
C GLY A 324 3.95 -4.40 -3.91
N SER A 325 4.80 -4.23 -2.89
CA SER A 325 4.39 -4.32 -1.46
C SER A 325 3.98 -2.97 -0.86
N GLY A 326 3.89 -1.93 -1.69
CA GLY A 326 3.48 -0.58 -1.33
C GLY A 326 3.87 0.43 -2.40
N ALA A 327 3.42 1.67 -2.26
CA ALA A 327 3.55 2.67 -3.32
C ALA A 327 5.01 2.93 -3.76
N ASN A 328 5.99 2.71 -2.88
CA ASN A 328 7.40 2.97 -3.17
C ASN A 328 8.20 1.73 -3.63
N SER A 329 7.61 0.53 -3.67
CA SER A 329 8.39 -0.70 -3.97
C SER A 329 8.94 -0.75 -5.39
N GLY A 330 8.34 0.01 -6.32
CA GLY A 330 8.81 0.12 -7.71
C GLY A 330 9.93 1.14 -7.92
N ALA A 331 10.36 1.90 -6.90
CA ALA A 331 11.18 3.10 -7.12
C ALA A 331 12.54 2.79 -7.78
N ASN A 332 13.18 1.68 -7.42
CA ASN A 332 14.46 1.28 -8.02
C ASN A 332 14.30 0.78 -9.47
N ILE A 333 13.17 0.15 -9.80
CA ILE A 333 12.84 -0.28 -11.17
C ILE A 333 12.48 0.93 -12.02
N ALA A 334 11.75 1.89 -11.44
CA ALA A 334 11.49 3.17 -12.08
C ALA A 334 12.81 3.90 -12.40
N ARG A 335 13.72 4.01 -11.41
CA ARG A 335 15.04 4.61 -11.62
C ARG A 335 15.93 3.88 -12.62
N SER A 336 15.72 2.57 -12.85
CA SER A 336 16.49 1.83 -13.86
C SER A 336 16.01 2.08 -15.30
N GLY A 337 15.00 2.94 -15.51
CA GLY A 337 14.49 3.27 -16.84
C GLY A 337 13.74 2.13 -17.52
N GLN A 338 13.29 1.11 -16.76
CA GLN A 338 12.55 -0.05 -17.27
C GLN A 338 11.10 -0.07 -16.74
N PRO A 339 10.26 0.92 -17.11
CA PRO A 339 8.92 1.12 -16.52
C PRO A 339 7.95 -0.05 -16.74
N ASN A 340 8.22 -0.93 -17.72
CA ASN A 340 7.37 -2.05 -18.09
C ASN A 340 7.75 -3.39 -17.44
N LEU A 341 8.82 -3.45 -16.63
CA LEU A 341 9.19 -4.68 -15.94
C LEU A 341 8.25 -4.93 -14.75
N ARG A 342 7.26 -5.81 -14.94
CA ARG A 342 6.34 -6.26 -13.88
C ARG A 342 6.29 -7.77 -13.83
N TYR A 343 6.43 -8.30 -12.62
CA TYR A 343 6.24 -9.70 -12.35
C TYR A 343 5.62 -9.86 -10.97
N ILE A 344 4.85 -10.92 -10.80
CA ILE A 344 4.13 -11.19 -9.56
C ILE A 344 5.14 -11.71 -8.52
N LEU A 345 5.11 -11.11 -7.34
CA LEU A 345 6.01 -11.39 -6.23
C LEU A 345 5.22 -11.60 -4.94
N PRO A 346 5.72 -12.44 -4.02
CA PRO A 346 5.17 -12.51 -2.67
C PRO A 346 5.23 -11.14 -2.00
N LEU A 347 4.15 -10.70 -1.39
CA LEU A 347 4.09 -9.41 -0.71
C LEU A 347 4.76 -9.49 0.67
N THR A 348 5.34 -8.39 1.15
CA THR A 348 6.05 -8.37 2.45
C THR A 348 5.18 -8.71 3.65
N PHE A 349 3.85 -8.67 3.50
CA PHE A 349 2.89 -9.07 4.52
C PHE A 349 2.32 -10.49 4.32
N ASP A 350 2.84 -11.26 3.36
CA ASP A 350 2.38 -12.63 3.08
C ASP A 350 2.83 -13.63 4.17
N SER A 351 2.04 -13.75 5.24
CA SER A 351 2.19 -14.84 6.21
C SER A 351 1.29 -16.01 5.83
N ARG A 352 1.91 -17.10 5.35
CA ARG A 352 1.19 -18.29 4.88
C ARG A 352 0.31 -18.93 5.93
N HIS A 353 0.83 -19.13 7.14
CA HIS A 353 0.09 -19.73 8.23
C HIS A 353 -0.10 -18.68 9.32
N GLN A 354 -1.33 -18.44 9.70
CA GLN A 354 -1.68 -17.57 10.81
C GLN A 354 -2.59 -18.33 11.76
N VAL A 355 -2.28 -18.32 13.05
CA VAL A 355 -3.07 -18.97 14.11
C VAL A 355 -3.33 -17.94 15.19
N VAL A 356 -4.60 -17.72 15.49
CA VAL A 356 -5.05 -16.91 16.63
C VAL A 356 -5.96 -17.77 17.49
N MET A 357 -5.59 -18.00 18.74
CA MET A 357 -6.41 -18.74 19.69
C MET A 357 -6.59 -17.92 20.95
N ASN A 358 -7.84 -17.83 21.43
CA ASN A 358 -8.17 -17.30 22.74
C ASN A 358 -8.87 -18.40 23.54
N MET A 359 -8.31 -18.76 24.70
CA MET A 359 -8.86 -19.78 25.58
C MET A 359 -8.98 -19.20 26.99
N ASP A 360 -10.17 -19.28 27.58
CA ASP A 360 -10.42 -18.91 28.97
C ASP A 360 -10.81 -20.15 29.75
N TYR A 361 -10.05 -20.47 30.78
CA TYR A 361 -10.42 -21.44 31.81
C TYR A 361 -10.87 -20.67 33.05
N ARG A 362 -12.07 -20.95 33.56
CA ARG A 362 -12.61 -20.24 34.73
C ARG A 362 -13.53 -21.12 35.55
N TYR A 363 -13.36 -21.07 36.87
CA TYR A 363 -14.30 -21.65 37.81
C TYR A 363 -15.54 -20.77 37.93
N GLY A 364 -16.74 -21.37 37.87
CA GLY A 364 -18.00 -20.69 38.13
C GLY A 364 -18.18 -20.30 39.60
N ASP A 365 -19.28 -19.63 39.90
CA ASP A 365 -19.72 -19.29 41.25
C ASP A 365 -20.92 -20.12 41.71
N GLY A 366 -21.16 -20.12 43.02
CA GLY A 366 -22.33 -20.73 43.62
C GLY A 366 -22.47 -22.21 43.21
N PRO A 367 -23.64 -22.67 42.75
CA PRO A 367 -23.84 -24.06 42.33
C PRO A 367 -22.96 -24.51 41.15
N ALA A 368 -22.46 -23.57 40.33
CA ALA A 368 -21.63 -23.88 39.17
C ALA A 368 -20.14 -24.09 39.54
N TYR A 369 -19.75 -23.85 40.79
CA TYR A 369 -18.39 -24.08 41.25
C TYR A 369 -18.06 -25.58 41.34
N ASN A 370 -17.07 -26.01 40.55
CA ASN A 370 -16.56 -27.38 40.49
C ASN A 370 -15.06 -27.47 40.84
N GLY A 371 -14.50 -26.43 41.45
CA GLY A 371 -13.09 -26.37 41.84
C GLY A 371 -12.80 -26.98 43.22
N PRO A 372 -11.52 -27.02 43.62
CA PRO A 372 -11.11 -27.59 44.90
C PRO A 372 -11.59 -26.77 46.10
N VAL A 373 -12.14 -27.45 47.10
CA VAL A 373 -12.55 -26.86 48.38
C VAL A 373 -11.46 -27.09 49.41
N PHE A 374 -10.85 -26.01 49.89
CA PHE A 374 -9.83 -26.05 50.93
C PHE A 374 -10.39 -25.45 52.23
N PHE A 375 -10.27 -26.16 53.35
CA PHE A 375 -10.78 -25.72 54.65
C PHE A 375 -12.27 -25.31 54.63
N GLY A 376 -13.09 -26.02 53.84
CA GLY A 376 -14.50 -25.71 53.63
C GLY A 376 -14.77 -24.46 52.78
N LYS A 377 -13.75 -23.83 52.18
CA LYS A 377 -13.86 -22.61 51.38
C LYS A 377 -13.55 -22.85 49.90
N ARG A 378 -14.33 -22.22 49.03
CA ARG A 378 -14.19 -22.24 47.56
C ARG A 378 -13.20 -21.18 47.10
N ILE A 379 -11.92 -21.36 47.44
CA ILE A 379 -10.90 -20.32 47.27
C ILE A 379 -10.73 -19.92 45.79
N LEU A 380 -11.00 -20.82 44.85
CA LEU A 380 -10.85 -20.55 43.41
C LEU A 380 -12.15 -20.13 42.71
N GLU A 381 -13.24 -19.88 43.43
CA GLU A 381 -14.52 -19.42 42.84
C GLU A 381 -14.33 -18.15 41.99
N ASN A 382 -14.83 -18.07 40.76
CA ASN A 382 -14.54 -16.92 39.87
C ASN A 382 -13.05 -16.64 39.60
N ALA A 383 -12.14 -17.59 39.88
CA ALA A 383 -10.76 -17.53 39.42
C ALA A 383 -10.66 -18.10 38.00
N GLY A 384 -9.83 -17.48 37.18
CA GLY A 384 -9.60 -17.94 35.82
C GLY A 384 -8.23 -17.58 35.28
N ILE A 385 -7.91 -18.21 34.16
CA ILE A 385 -6.74 -17.93 33.34
C ILE A 385 -7.23 -17.82 31.90
N ASN A 386 -6.97 -16.67 31.28
CA ASN A 386 -7.16 -16.45 29.85
C ASN A 386 -5.80 -16.49 29.14
N VAL A 387 -5.73 -17.24 28.04
CA VAL A 387 -4.53 -17.40 27.22
C VAL A 387 -4.86 -16.95 25.79
N VAL A 388 -4.07 -16.02 25.27
CA VAL A 388 -4.12 -15.60 23.87
C VAL A 388 -2.83 -16.03 23.19
N LEU A 389 -2.97 -16.86 22.17
CA LEU A 389 -1.91 -17.29 21.28
C LEU A 389 -2.02 -16.53 19.95
N ASN A 390 -0.90 -15.96 19.49
CA ASN A 390 -0.71 -15.51 18.12
C ASN A 390 0.53 -16.21 17.55
N ALA A 391 0.37 -16.97 16.48
CA ALA A 391 1.48 -17.60 15.76
C ALA A 391 1.38 -17.33 14.26
N ASN A 392 2.47 -16.92 13.65
CA ASN A 392 2.54 -16.62 12.23
C ASN A 392 3.80 -17.24 11.63
N SER A 393 3.67 -17.87 10.47
CA SER A 393 4.83 -18.19 9.63
C SER A 393 5.54 -16.90 9.23
N GLY A 394 6.86 -16.97 8.99
CA GLY A 394 7.60 -15.77 8.66
C GLY A 394 7.21 -15.15 7.33
N THR A 395 7.21 -13.82 7.32
CA THR A 395 6.90 -13.01 6.15
C THR A 395 8.09 -12.93 5.19
N PRO A 396 7.86 -12.59 3.92
CA PRO A 396 8.92 -12.50 2.93
C PRO A 396 9.89 -11.34 3.14
N TYR A 397 11.15 -11.53 2.75
CA TYR A 397 12.17 -10.49 2.62
C TYR A 397 13.09 -10.76 1.42
N THR A 398 13.80 -9.72 0.97
CA THR A 398 14.74 -9.81 -0.17
C THR A 398 16.16 -10.03 0.35
N ARG A 399 16.83 -11.09 -0.13
CA ARG A 399 18.21 -11.38 0.22
C ARG A 399 19.19 -10.66 -0.70
N ARG A 400 20.28 -10.14 -0.16
CA ARG A 400 21.36 -9.47 -0.91
C ARG A 400 22.58 -10.37 -1.05
N GLY A 401 23.30 -10.22 -2.15
CA GLY A 401 24.52 -10.97 -2.45
C GLY A 401 25.81 -10.38 -1.87
N LEU A 402 25.76 -9.16 -1.33
CA LEU A 402 26.89 -8.49 -0.69
C LEU A 402 26.50 -8.00 0.71
N ALA A 403 27.44 -8.09 1.67
CA ALA A 403 27.27 -7.64 3.05
C ALA A 403 27.09 -6.11 3.16
N PHE A 404 27.68 -5.37 2.23
CA PHE A 404 27.55 -3.93 2.14
C PHE A 404 27.53 -3.51 0.67
N GLY A 405 26.82 -2.43 0.36
CA GLY A 405 26.89 -1.73 -0.92
C GLY A 405 27.57 -0.39 -0.76
N LEU A 406 28.10 0.18 -1.84
CA LEU A 406 28.50 1.59 -1.86
C LEU A 406 27.26 2.51 -1.68
N THR A 407 26.06 2.01 -2.03
CA THR A 407 24.72 2.57 -1.76
C THR A 407 23.69 1.42 -1.66
N ASP A 408 22.54 1.62 -1.00
CA ASP A 408 21.47 0.60 -0.87
C ASP A 408 20.90 0.10 -2.23
N ALA A 409 21.04 0.91 -3.28
CA ALA A 409 20.61 0.58 -4.64
C ALA A 409 21.60 -0.32 -5.41
N ALA A 410 22.86 -0.44 -4.95
CA ALA A 410 23.96 -1.06 -5.70
C ALA A 410 24.26 -2.52 -5.30
N THR A 411 23.51 -3.12 -4.36
CA THR A 411 23.76 -4.52 -3.96
C THR A 411 22.93 -5.50 -4.78
N PRO A 412 23.56 -6.46 -5.50
CA PRO A 412 22.84 -7.45 -6.27
C PRO A 412 21.95 -8.30 -5.35
N ILE A 413 20.77 -8.67 -5.84
CA ILE A 413 19.81 -9.53 -5.13
C ILE A 413 20.22 -10.99 -5.33
N THR A 414 20.07 -11.81 -4.30
CA THR A 414 20.19 -13.27 -4.40
C THR A 414 18.81 -13.88 -4.57
N GLY A 415 18.54 -14.48 -5.73
CA GLY A 415 17.24 -15.02 -6.08
C GLY A 415 16.26 -13.91 -6.49
N ASN A 416 15.02 -13.98 -5.98
CA ASN A 416 13.96 -13.04 -6.32
C ASN A 416 13.71 -12.05 -5.18
N ILE A 417 13.15 -10.88 -5.53
CA ILE A 417 12.56 -9.97 -4.54
C ILE A 417 11.54 -10.76 -3.71
N ASN A 418 11.61 -10.61 -2.38
CA ASN A 418 10.76 -11.32 -1.42
C ASN A 418 10.82 -12.86 -1.56
N GLY A 419 11.93 -13.40 -2.07
CA GLY A 419 12.12 -14.85 -2.24
C GLY A 419 12.50 -15.59 -0.95
N SER A 420 13.01 -14.90 0.07
CA SER A 420 13.38 -15.48 1.38
C SER A 420 12.31 -15.18 2.42
N ARG A 421 12.27 -15.93 3.53
CA ARG A 421 11.29 -15.72 4.61
C ARG A 421 11.94 -15.62 5.97
N LEU A 422 11.35 -14.79 6.83
CA LEU A 422 11.68 -14.74 8.24
C LEU A 422 11.37 -16.10 8.94
N PRO A 423 11.89 -16.33 10.14
CA PRO A 423 11.46 -17.45 10.98
C PRO A 423 10.01 -17.31 11.43
N TRP A 424 9.43 -18.39 11.95
CA TRP A 424 8.13 -18.35 12.59
C TRP A 424 8.14 -17.42 13.81
N SER A 425 7.04 -16.70 13.99
CA SER A 425 6.78 -15.92 15.20
C SER A 425 5.67 -16.57 16.02
N PHE A 426 5.84 -16.59 17.33
CA PHE A 426 4.90 -17.16 18.28
C PHE A 426 4.88 -16.32 19.55
N ARG A 427 3.69 -15.92 20.00
CA ARG A 427 3.50 -15.16 21.21
C ARG A 427 2.29 -15.65 21.98
N ILE A 428 2.53 -16.01 23.25
CA ILE A 428 1.49 -16.27 24.23
C ILE A 428 1.41 -15.10 25.20
N ASP A 429 0.25 -14.51 25.32
CA ASP A 429 -0.09 -13.59 26.40
C ASP A 429 -1.08 -14.32 27.34
N ALA A 430 -0.85 -14.26 28.65
CA ALA A 430 -1.69 -14.92 29.65
C ALA A 430 -2.19 -13.90 30.68
N THR A 431 -3.43 -14.02 31.11
CA THR A 431 -4.00 -13.22 32.20
C THR A 431 -4.65 -14.15 33.21
N ALA A 432 -4.08 -14.23 34.41
CA ALA A 432 -4.68 -14.93 35.53
C ALA A 432 -5.43 -13.91 36.40
N ASN A 433 -6.67 -14.20 36.76
CA ASN A 433 -7.50 -13.27 37.52
C ASN A 433 -8.36 -13.99 38.55
N LYS A 434 -8.75 -13.25 39.59
CA LYS A 434 -9.72 -13.67 40.59
C LYS A 434 -10.69 -12.52 40.80
N MET A 435 -11.98 -12.82 40.67
CA MET A 435 -13.05 -11.87 40.91
C MET A 435 -13.81 -12.22 42.19
N TRP A 436 -14.24 -11.20 42.91
CA TRP A 436 -15.14 -11.28 44.05
C TRP A 436 -16.36 -10.43 43.72
N ASN A 437 -17.53 -11.07 43.68
CA ASN A 437 -18.79 -10.41 43.44
C ASN A 437 -19.40 -9.97 44.78
N PHE A 438 -19.95 -8.77 44.84
CA PHE A 438 -20.67 -8.26 46.01
C PHE A 438 -22.18 -8.20 45.72
N LYS A 439 -23.00 -7.98 46.75
CA LYS A 439 -24.46 -7.88 46.59
C LYS A 439 -24.83 -6.67 45.71
N ARG A 440 -25.95 -6.78 44.99
CA ARG A 440 -26.46 -5.79 44.02
C ARG A 440 -26.68 -4.38 44.58
N ASP A 441 -26.87 -4.24 45.90
CA ASP A 441 -27.10 -2.96 46.59
C ASP A 441 -25.80 -2.27 47.05
N ALA A 442 -24.62 -2.82 46.74
CA ALA A 442 -23.34 -2.21 47.07
C ALA A 442 -22.92 -1.15 46.04
N THR A 443 -22.18 -0.13 46.49
CA THR A 443 -21.55 0.90 45.63
C THR A 443 -20.57 0.32 44.60
N PHE A 444 -20.15 -0.93 44.77
CA PHE A 444 -19.32 -1.68 43.83
C PHE A 444 -19.95 -3.06 43.59
N SER A 445 -20.14 -3.42 42.33
CA SER A 445 -20.72 -4.70 41.92
C SER A 445 -19.71 -5.86 41.99
N ASN A 446 -18.43 -5.59 41.72
CA ASN A 446 -17.35 -6.58 41.83
C ASN A 446 -15.96 -5.95 42.06
N PHE A 447 -15.05 -6.78 42.55
CA PHE A 447 -13.62 -6.48 42.67
C PHE A 447 -12.83 -7.59 41.98
N GLU A 448 -11.87 -7.25 41.13
CA GLU A 448 -11.02 -8.20 40.42
C GLU A 448 -9.55 -7.86 40.64
N VAL A 449 -8.75 -8.86 41.01
CA VAL A 449 -7.29 -8.79 40.97
C VAL A 449 -6.83 -9.64 39.79
N TYR A 450 -5.92 -9.10 38.98
CA TYR A 450 -5.38 -9.81 37.84
C TYR A 450 -3.86 -9.62 37.70
N VAL A 451 -3.21 -10.66 37.17
CA VAL A 451 -1.83 -10.65 36.71
C VAL A 451 -1.85 -10.94 35.22
N GLN A 452 -1.43 -9.97 34.42
CA GLN A 452 -1.23 -10.12 32.98
C GLN A 452 0.24 -10.32 32.68
N ILE A 453 0.57 -11.43 32.03
CA ILE A 453 1.90 -11.80 31.56
C ILE A 453 1.89 -11.72 30.03
N LEU A 454 2.46 -10.66 29.48
CA LEU A 454 2.66 -10.51 28.05
C LEU A 454 3.96 -11.24 27.66
N ASN A 455 3.92 -11.99 26.56
CA ASN A 455 5.00 -12.88 26.14
C ASN A 455 5.40 -13.85 27.28
N ALA A 456 4.45 -14.68 27.72
CA ALA A 456 4.58 -15.57 28.87
C ALA A 456 5.77 -16.52 28.78
N LEU A 457 6.08 -17.01 27.57
CA LEU A 457 7.24 -17.87 27.30
C LEU A 457 8.56 -17.12 27.15
N ASN A 458 8.53 -15.77 27.15
CA ASN A 458 9.68 -14.93 26.84
C ASN A 458 10.32 -15.28 25.49
N THR A 459 9.50 -15.64 24.51
CA THR A 459 9.96 -15.96 23.14
C THR A 459 10.50 -14.70 22.49
N GLN A 460 11.71 -14.79 21.93
CA GLN A 460 12.35 -13.71 21.18
C GLN A 460 12.01 -13.88 19.69
N ASN A 461 10.90 -13.29 19.25
CA ASN A 461 10.49 -13.36 17.85
C ASN A 461 11.33 -12.41 17.00
N ILE A 462 11.75 -12.86 15.83
CA ILE A 462 12.53 -12.08 14.87
C ILE A 462 11.56 -11.28 13.99
N LEU A 463 11.64 -9.95 14.07
CA LEU A 463 10.79 -9.01 13.32
C LEU A 463 11.44 -8.55 12.01
N GLY A 464 12.77 -8.67 11.91
CA GLY A 464 13.53 -8.32 10.72
C GLY A 464 14.93 -8.94 10.80
N VAL A 465 15.61 -8.97 9.65
CA VAL A 465 16.96 -9.53 9.52
C VAL A 465 17.80 -8.66 8.60
N TYR A 466 19.12 -8.70 8.77
CA TYR A 466 20.03 -8.13 7.79
C TYR A 466 19.96 -8.93 6.49
N SER A 467 19.78 -8.23 5.37
CA SER A 467 19.41 -8.85 4.10
C SER A 467 20.49 -9.75 3.48
N PHE A 468 21.76 -9.61 3.87
CA PHE A 468 22.84 -10.45 3.35
C PHE A 468 22.89 -11.82 4.06
N THR A 469 23.01 -11.79 5.38
CA THR A 469 23.14 -12.98 6.23
C THR A 469 21.80 -13.68 6.49
N GLY A 470 20.69 -12.95 6.48
CA GLY A 470 19.41 -13.42 7.00
C GLY A 470 19.38 -13.53 8.52
N SER A 471 20.38 -12.98 9.22
CA SER A 471 20.48 -12.96 10.68
C SER A 471 19.98 -11.62 11.23
N PRO A 472 19.31 -11.59 12.39
CA PRO A 472 19.00 -10.35 13.09
C PRO A 472 20.21 -9.74 13.84
N ALA A 473 21.32 -10.48 13.98
CA ALA A 473 22.45 -10.09 14.82
C ALA A 473 23.75 -9.82 14.05
N ASP A 474 23.80 -10.15 12.77
CA ASP A 474 25.03 -10.08 11.96
C ASP A 474 24.66 -9.59 10.56
N ASP A 475 25.27 -8.51 10.09
CA ASP A 475 25.09 -7.99 8.73
C ASP A 475 26.12 -8.57 7.73
N GLY A 476 27.11 -9.30 8.23
CA GLY A 476 28.21 -9.91 7.47
C GLY A 476 29.36 -8.96 7.14
N TYR A 477 29.34 -7.70 7.61
CA TYR A 477 30.39 -6.74 7.27
C TYR A 477 31.73 -7.13 7.88
N LEU A 478 31.77 -7.45 9.17
CA LEU A 478 33.03 -7.78 9.86
C LEU A 478 33.72 -9.01 9.27
N SER A 479 32.96 -9.97 8.70
CA SER A 479 33.50 -11.16 8.04
C SER A 479 33.81 -10.95 6.55
N SER A 480 33.39 -9.83 5.96
CA SER A 480 33.68 -9.49 4.56
C SER A 480 35.15 -9.11 4.34
N PRO A 481 35.70 -9.26 3.12
CA PRO A 481 37.06 -8.82 2.81
C PRO A 481 37.32 -7.35 3.16
N GLN A 482 36.32 -6.48 2.99
CA GLN A 482 36.41 -5.05 3.26
C GLN A 482 36.36 -4.75 4.74
N GLY A 483 35.52 -5.44 5.51
CA GLY A 483 35.55 -5.36 6.97
C GLY A 483 36.87 -5.84 7.54
N GLN A 484 37.42 -6.95 7.01
CA GLN A 484 38.73 -7.46 7.40
C GLN A 484 39.86 -6.46 7.08
N ASN A 485 39.84 -5.82 5.91
CA ASN A 485 40.77 -4.73 5.58
C ASN A 485 40.59 -3.55 6.54
N ALA A 486 39.36 -3.09 6.78
CA ALA A 486 39.08 -1.96 7.67
C ALA A 486 39.63 -2.21 9.08
N VAL A 487 39.44 -3.43 9.62
CA VAL A 487 39.97 -3.89 10.90
C VAL A 487 41.50 -3.82 10.95
N GLN A 488 42.20 -4.22 9.88
CA GLN A 488 43.67 -4.20 9.82
C GLN A 488 44.27 -2.79 9.91
N PHE A 489 43.52 -1.76 9.50
CA PHE A 489 43.96 -0.36 9.57
C PHE A 489 43.54 0.36 10.88
N GLN A 490 42.91 -0.34 11.83
CA GLN A 490 42.56 0.24 13.13
C GLN A 490 43.66 0.06 14.17
N THR A 491 43.75 1.00 15.11
CA THR A 491 44.68 0.93 16.25
C THR A 491 44.43 -0.29 17.15
N SER A 492 43.17 -0.72 17.28
CA SER A 492 42.77 -1.91 18.02
C SER A 492 41.65 -2.63 17.27
N ALA A 493 41.97 -3.80 16.72
CA ALA A 493 41.03 -4.65 16.00
C ALA A 493 39.83 -5.06 16.88
N GLN A 494 40.10 -5.44 18.13
CA GLN A 494 39.08 -5.84 19.09
C GLN A 494 38.11 -4.69 19.39
N SER A 495 38.66 -3.50 19.68
CA SER A 495 37.83 -2.33 19.99
C SER A 495 36.94 -1.92 18.81
N PHE A 496 37.46 -2.00 17.58
CA PHE A 496 36.66 -1.72 16.38
C PHE A 496 35.52 -2.74 16.22
N ALA A 497 35.82 -4.04 16.35
CA ALA A 497 34.81 -5.08 16.23
C ALA A 497 33.72 -4.94 17.32
N ASP A 498 34.10 -4.63 18.55
CA ASP A 498 33.16 -4.42 19.67
C ASP A 498 32.26 -3.21 19.41
N MET A 499 32.83 -2.08 18.99
CA MET A 499 32.04 -0.88 18.64
C MET A 499 31.11 -1.13 17.45
N TYR A 500 31.57 -1.88 16.44
CA TYR A 500 30.75 -2.25 15.30
C TYR A 500 29.56 -3.14 15.73
N ASN A 501 29.81 -4.18 16.52
CA ASN A 501 28.76 -5.06 17.05
C ASN A 501 27.75 -4.30 17.91
N ILE A 502 28.18 -3.29 18.67
CA ILE A 502 27.26 -2.40 19.41
C ILE A 502 26.42 -1.58 18.44
N SER A 503 27.00 -1.06 17.36
CA SER A 503 26.25 -0.31 16.34
C SER A 503 25.25 -1.19 15.57
N LEU A 504 25.54 -2.48 15.41
CA LEU A 504 24.64 -3.47 14.81
C LEU A 504 23.51 -3.92 15.74
N ALA A 505 23.69 -3.77 17.06
CA ALA A 505 22.70 -4.20 18.03
C ALA A 505 21.42 -3.36 17.87
N ASN A 506 20.44 -3.90 17.14
CA ASN A 506 19.18 -3.23 16.85
C ASN A 506 18.03 -3.96 17.54
N PRO A 507 17.54 -3.45 18.70
CA PRO A 507 16.40 -4.03 19.39
C PRO A 507 15.11 -4.08 18.57
N GLY A 508 15.00 -3.26 17.52
CA GLY A 508 13.85 -3.23 16.60
C GLY A 508 13.71 -4.49 15.75
N LEU A 509 14.75 -5.32 15.66
CA LEU A 509 14.71 -6.61 14.95
C LEU A 509 14.08 -7.73 15.80
N TYR A 510 13.74 -7.47 17.05
CA TYR A 510 13.19 -8.46 17.98
C TYR A 510 11.88 -7.99 18.62
N SER A 511 10.99 -8.93 18.94
CA SER A 511 9.80 -8.64 19.73
C SER A 511 10.16 -8.25 21.16
N LEU A 512 9.28 -7.44 21.77
CA LEU A 512 9.42 -7.07 23.18
C LEU A 512 9.54 -8.31 24.10
N PRO A 513 10.38 -8.23 25.15
CA PRO A 513 10.54 -9.30 26.13
C PRO A 513 9.27 -9.46 26.99
N ARG A 514 9.27 -10.48 27.84
CA ARG A 514 8.20 -10.71 28.81
C ARG A 514 7.95 -9.48 29.69
N ARG A 515 6.67 -9.11 29.82
CA ARG A 515 6.24 -8.04 30.73
C ARG A 515 5.13 -8.56 31.64
N ILE A 516 5.24 -8.27 32.93
CA ILE A 516 4.26 -8.67 33.94
C ILE A 516 3.58 -7.41 34.47
N ARG A 517 2.25 -7.43 34.50
CA ARG A 517 1.41 -6.34 35.01
C ARG A 517 0.49 -6.89 36.08
N LEU A 518 0.59 -6.35 37.29
CA LEU A 518 -0.38 -6.58 38.35
C LEU A 518 -1.39 -5.42 38.31
N GLY A 519 -2.67 -5.74 38.39
CA GLY A 519 -3.71 -4.72 38.40
C GLY A 519 -4.93 -5.14 39.20
N VAL A 520 -5.76 -4.13 39.46
CA VAL A 520 -7.02 -4.26 40.16
C VAL A 520 -8.10 -3.58 39.32
N ARG A 521 -9.28 -4.18 39.22
CA ARG A 521 -10.47 -3.56 38.63
C ARG A 521 -11.59 -3.52 39.64
N LEU A 522 -12.31 -2.41 39.64
CA LEU A 522 -13.50 -2.19 40.44
C LEU A 522 -14.67 -2.04 39.48
N GLY A 523 -15.65 -2.94 39.57
CA GLY A 523 -16.94 -2.76 38.92
C GLY A 523 -17.75 -1.75 39.72
N LEU A 524 -17.97 -0.57 39.15
CA LEU A 524 -18.90 0.43 39.68
C LEU A 524 -20.35 0.06 39.35
#